data_AF-A0A7T0JPU0-F1
#
_entry.id   AF-A0A7T0JPU0-F1
#
_cell.length_a   1.000
_cell.length_b   1.000
_cell.length_c   1.000
_cell.angle_alpha   90.00
_cell.angle_beta   90.00
_cell.angle_gamma   90.00
#
_symmetry.space_group_name_H-M   'P 1'
#
loop_
_entity.id
_entity.type
_entity.pdbx_description
1 polymer ?
#
loop_
_entity_poly.entity_id
_entity_poly.type
_entity_poly.pdbx_seq_one_letter_code
_entity_poly.pdbx_strand_id
1 'polypeptide(L)'
;MNKTYVIDAMNVCWWYSQAHPKEVSIQPLLTVLVALLENGDDFYCVFDASITHSMGDNGKEAEAASIENMLKDHPERFYRVIGATRADGVILHDANHQNRSIITNDTYRDYKEKYPWLSDKYTDRLVQGNLQPSGLMTLEKLPYGQLSLRYDTEFMLKRLYELLAVRKAPEVSELDKQLRQRQQSLAEIDEHLQEKETQYRLLITQIGDLERQKEELRNQTAERVSLRKEIDELTSQLNETRASLKVLYGIRDFDSVEKEMQEKLSKLKSDITCLENDYREKKQRYANLDLEAKQYQAVITQKKEAEEAYQRELSNERACIKKAQLAISKFLEPYRSWPIDRDFDGSSWDIAVKKLEIFFDKTRICTHCYEISPFDEGRKCSRCNKGILTSNPKDIWKIILDCAPK
;
A
#
# COMPACT_ATOMS: atom_id res chain seq x y z
N MET A 1 5.86 -4.28 3.96
CA MET A 1 6.43 -3.45 2.88
C MET A 1 7.93 -3.39 3.14
N ASN A 2 8.75 -3.88 2.22
CA ASN A 2 10.20 -3.79 2.32
C ASN A 2 10.61 -2.34 2.05
N LYS A 3 11.27 -1.69 3.00
CA LYS A 3 11.81 -0.34 2.84
C LYS A 3 13.26 -0.40 2.37
N THR A 4 13.68 0.58 1.58
CA THR A 4 15.08 0.77 1.21
C THR A 4 15.67 1.96 1.95
N TYR A 5 16.80 1.77 2.59
CA TYR A 5 17.50 2.79 3.37
C TYR A 5 18.77 3.28 2.65
N VAL A 6 19.05 4.57 2.71
CA VAL A 6 20.39 5.10 2.36
C VAL A 6 21.20 5.18 3.64
N ILE A 7 22.44 4.73 3.61
CA ILE A 7 23.28 4.68 4.82
C ILE A 7 24.50 5.56 4.61
N ASP A 8 24.68 6.48 5.55
CA ASP A 8 25.92 7.24 5.70
C ASP A 8 26.96 6.36 6.39
N ALA A 9 27.73 5.63 5.59
CA ALA A 9 28.55 4.53 6.10
C ALA A 9 29.64 5.02 7.07
N MET A 10 30.26 6.17 6.75
CA MET A 10 31.28 6.78 7.59
C MET A 10 30.67 7.19 8.93
N ASN A 11 29.53 7.89 8.93
CA ASN A 11 28.87 8.31 10.15
C ASN A 11 28.52 7.11 11.05
N VAL A 12 27.97 6.04 10.47
CA VAL A 12 27.62 4.82 11.22
C VAL A 12 28.86 4.10 11.77
N CYS A 13 29.96 4.03 11.02
CA CYS A 13 31.21 3.46 11.53
C CYS A 13 31.74 4.23 12.74
N TRP A 14 31.56 5.55 12.76
CA TRP A 14 31.91 6.41 13.90
C TRP A 14 31.00 6.22 15.11
N TRP A 15 29.84 5.55 15.01
CA TRP A 15 29.05 5.22 16.20
C TRP A 15 29.83 4.34 17.17
N TYR A 16 30.80 3.57 16.68
CA TYR A 16 31.72 2.80 17.52
C TYR A 16 32.41 3.68 18.58
N SER A 17 32.68 4.96 18.24
CA SER A 17 33.36 5.89 19.15
C SER A 17 32.55 6.28 20.37
N GLN A 18 31.23 6.01 20.36
CA GLN A 18 30.35 6.26 21.51
C GLN A 18 30.61 5.27 22.65
N ALA A 19 31.02 4.04 22.32
CA ALA A 19 31.43 3.02 23.27
C ALA A 19 32.97 2.94 23.43
N HIS A 20 33.72 3.24 22.37
CA HIS A 20 35.19 3.14 22.31
C HIS A 20 35.81 4.47 21.84
N PRO A 21 36.09 5.41 22.75
CA PRO A 21 36.45 6.78 22.39
C PRO A 21 37.60 6.87 21.37
N LYS A 22 37.39 7.71 20.34
CA LYS A 22 38.33 7.96 19.23
C LYS A 22 38.58 6.76 18.30
N GLU A 23 37.87 5.65 18.47
CA GLU A 23 37.95 4.53 17.54
C GLU A 23 36.81 4.56 16.52
N VAL A 24 37.14 4.23 15.28
CA VAL A 24 36.19 3.96 14.20
C VAL A 24 36.18 2.45 13.94
N SER A 25 35.03 1.85 13.63
CA SER A 25 34.95 0.45 13.22
C SER A 25 33.79 0.21 12.28
N ILE A 26 33.91 -0.78 11.41
CA ILE A 26 32.84 -1.25 10.54
C ILE A 26 31.77 -2.05 11.29
N GLN A 27 32.02 -2.48 12.52
CA GLN A 27 31.11 -3.36 13.27
C GLN A 27 29.68 -2.81 13.44
N PRO A 28 29.46 -1.54 13.80
CA PRO A 28 28.11 -0.97 13.86
C PRO A 28 27.43 -1.02 12.49
N LEU A 29 28.18 -0.69 11.42
CA LEU A 29 27.66 -0.73 10.05
C LEU A 29 27.22 -2.15 9.69
N LEU A 30 28.09 -3.15 9.87
CA LEU A 30 27.74 -4.55 9.58
C LEU A 30 26.52 -5.02 10.39
N THR A 31 26.41 -4.60 11.65
CA THR A 31 25.27 -4.93 12.51
C THR A 31 23.97 -4.35 11.94
N VAL A 32 23.99 -3.10 11.48
CA VAL A 32 22.84 -2.48 10.80
C VAL A 32 22.52 -3.21 9.49
N LEU A 33 23.51 -3.45 8.63
CA LEU A 33 23.30 -4.07 7.32
C LEU A 33 22.68 -5.47 7.41
N VAL A 34 23.19 -6.31 8.32
CA VAL A 34 22.64 -7.65 8.56
C VAL A 34 21.22 -7.55 9.09
N ALA A 35 20.96 -6.67 10.07
CA ALA A 35 19.63 -6.49 10.62
C ALA A 35 18.60 -6.05 9.57
N LEU A 36 18.96 -5.10 8.69
CA LEU A 36 18.08 -4.67 7.59
C LEU A 36 17.72 -5.86 6.68
N LEU A 37 18.71 -6.63 6.24
CA LEU A 37 18.49 -7.76 5.34
C LEU A 37 17.69 -8.89 5.99
N GLU A 38 17.96 -9.22 7.24
CA GLU A 38 17.23 -10.27 7.99
C GLU A 38 15.75 -9.91 8.21
N ASN A 39 15.42 -8.63 8.22
CA ASN A 39 14.04 -8.14 8.35
C ASN A 39 13.37 -7.85 7.00
N GLY A 40 14.00 -8.23 5.88
CA GLY A 40 13.42 -8.06 4.54
C GLY A 40 13.61 -6.66 3.95
N ASP A 41 14.21 -5.73 4.67
CA ASP A 41 14.53 -4.39 4.17
C ASP A 41 15.76 -4.41 3.26
N ASP A 42 15.97 -3.31 2.54
CA ASP A 42 17.07 -3.14 1.59
C ASP A 42 17.90 -1.89 1.93
N PHE A 43 19.10 -1.77 1.36
CA PHE A 43 19.98 -0.66 1.62
C PHE A 43 20.81 -0.24 0.40
N TYR A 44 21.22 1.03 0.43
CA TYR A 44 22.26 1.60 -0.40
C TYR A 44 23.24 2.34 0.50
N CYS A 45 24.49 1.89 0.53
CA CYS A 45 25.50 2.31 1.48
C CYS A 45 26.54 3.19 0.79
N VAL A 46 26.69 4.42 1.27
CA VAL A 46 27.60 5.41 0.69
C VAL A 46 28.77 5.66 1.63
N PHE A 47 29.97 5.37 1.13
CA PHE A 47 31.23 5.62 1.81
C PHE A 47 31.85 6.94 1.35
N ASP A 48 32.41 7.68 2.32
CA ASP A 48 33.30 8.80 2.03
C ASP A 48 34.58 8.30 1.33
N ALA A 49 35.20 9.15 0.51
CA ALA A 49 36.45 8.85 -0.17
C ALA A 49 37.58 8.47 0.80
N SER A 50 37.53 8.99 2.03
CA SER A 50 38.57 8.84 3.06
C SER A 50 38.45 7.59 3.93
N ILE A 51 37.37 6.80 3.82
CA ILE A 51 37.06 5.73 4.79
C ILE A 51 38.19 4.71 5.01
N THR A 52 38.83 4.25 3.94
CA THR A 52 39.87 3.21 4.04
C THR A 52 41.16 3.74 4.64
N HIS A 53 41.47 5.02 4.40
CA HIS A 53 42.56 5.72 5.10
C HIS A 53 42.25 5.88 6.58
N SER A 54 41.04 6.34 6.94
CA SER A 54 40.63 6.48 8.35
C SER A 54 40.68 5.16 9.11
N MET A 55 40.32 4.04 8.47
CA MET A 55 40.42 2.70 9.08
C MET A 55 41.89 2.24 9.21
N GLY A 56 42.71 2.48 8.18
CA GLY A 56 44.14 2.13 8.20
C GLY A 56 44.93 2.88 9.27
N ASP A 57 44.70 4.19 9.40
CA ASP A 57 45.37 5.02 10.41
C ASP A 57 45.04 4.61 11.87
N ASN A 58 43.94 3.87 12.06
CA ASN A 58 43.53 3.30 13.35
C ASN A 58 43.99 1.85 13.55
N GLY A 59 44.86 1.32 12.68
CA GLY A 59 45.35 -0.07 12.77
C GLY A 59 44.28 -1.13 12.47
N LYS A 60 43.28 -0.78 11.65
CA LYS A 60 42.17 -1.68 11.25
C LYS A 60 42.25 -2.02 9.75
N GLU A 61 43.42 -2.43 9.28
CA GLU A 61 43.69 -2.74 7.86
C GLU A 61 42.78 -3.87 7.35
N ALA A 62 42.44 -4.85 8.19
CA ALA A 62 41.51 -5.92 7.82
C ALA A 62 40.08 -5.41 7.56
N GLU A 63 39.61 -4.42 8.35
CA GLU A 63 38.31 -3.79 8.11
C GLU A 63 38.35 -2.92 6.85
N ALA A 64 39.45 -2.19 6.61
CA ALA A 64 39.66 -1.42 5.38
C ALA A 64 39.61 -2.33 4.13
N ALA A 65 40.29 -3.48 4.17
CA ALA A 65 40.24 -4.47 3.09
C ALA A 65 38.82 -5.03 2.88
N SER A 66 38.07 -5.22 3.96
CA SER A 66 36.68 -5.69 3.89
C SER A 66 35.76 -4.67 3.19
N ILE A 67 35.98 -3.37 3.41
CA ILE A 67 35.24 -2.30 2.70
C ILE A 67 35.54 -2.34 1.19
N GLU A 68 36.80 -2.48 0.80
CA GLU A 68 37.18 -2.59 -0.62
C GLU A 68 36.53 -3.81 -1.28
N ASN A 69 36.47 -4.95 -0.57
CA ASN A 69 35.78 -6.14 -1.08
C ASN A 69 34.28 -5.88 -1.27
N MET A 70 33.60 -5.24 -0.31
CA MET A 70 32.17 -4.90 -0.46
C MET A 70 31.92 -3.96 -1.66
N LEU A 71 32.77 -2.94 -1.84
CA LEU A 71 32.68 -2.02 -2.98
C LEU A 71 32.88 -2.74 -4.32
N LYS A 72 33.79 -3.72 -4.36
CA LYS A 72 34.11 -4.48 -5.57
C LYS A 72 33.07 -5.54 -5.91
N ASP A 73 32.62 -6.30 -4.91
CA ASP A 73 31.79 -7.48 -5.09
C ASP A 73 30.30 -7.13 -5.21
N HIS A 74 29.90 -5.98 -4.66
CA HIS A 74 28.52 -5.50 -4.62
C HIS A 74 28.38 -4.00 -4.96
N PRO A 75 28.86 -3.55 -6.14
CA PRO A 75 28.84 -2.14 -6.54
C PRO A 75 27.41 -1.57 -6.67
N GLU A 76 26.40 -2.43 -6.79
CA GLU A 76 24.98 -2.04 -6.81
C GLU A 76 24.45 -1.58 -5.43
N ARG A 77 25.17 -1.90 -4.35
CA ARG A 77 24.77 -1.66 -2.95
C ARG A 77 25.74 -0.79 -2.17
N PHE A 78 27.02 -0.83 -2.55
CA PHE A 78 28.07 -0.06 -1.90
C PHE A 78 28.69 0.88 -2.92
N TYR A 79 28.74 2.16 -2.55
CA TYR A 79 29.28 3.20 -3.40
C TYR A 79 30.27 4.05 -2.62
N ARG A 80 31.43 4.32 -3.22
CA ARG A 80 32.42 5.25 -2.68
C ARG A 80 32.36 6.55 -3.47
N VAL A 81 32.20 7.67 -2.77
CA VAL A 81 32.30 8.97 -3.45
C VAL A 81 33.72 9.23 -3.95
N ILE A 82 33.81 9.94 -5.07
CA ILE A 82 35.08 10.38 -5.62
C ILE A 82 35.74 11.42 -4.69
N GLY A 83 37.07 11.46 -4.70
CA GLY A 83 37.84 12.47 -3.95
C GLY A 83 37.37 13.89 -4.29
N ALA A 84 37.40 14.78 -3.28
CA ALA A 84 36.90 16.15 -3.32
C ALA A 84 35.37 16.33 -3.43
N THR A 85 34.58 15.25 -3.44
CA THR A 85 33.11 15.31 -3.32
C THR A 85 32.67 14.90 -1.93
N ARG A 86 31.77 15.67 -1.30
CA ARG A 86 31.19 15.32 0.01
C ARG A 86 30.16 14.20 -0.13
N ALA A 87 30.25 13.17 0.72
CA ALA A 87 29.30 12.07 0.76
C ALA A 87 27.85 12.55 0.98
N ASP A 88 27.64 13.54 1.84
CA ASP A 88 26.33 14.11 2.17
C ASP A 88 25.51 14.48 0.93
N GLY A 89 26.16 15.09 -0.08
CA GLY A 89 25.50 15.54 -1.30
C GLY A 89 24.92 14.37 -2.10
N VAL A 90 25.66 13.26 -2.18
CA VAL A 90 25.24 12.02 -2.86
C VAL A 90 24.16 11.32 -2.06
N ILE A 91 24.35 11.18 -0.75
CA ILE A 91 23.39 10.56 0.18
C ILE A 91 22.03 11.27 0.11
N LEU A 92 22.02 12.60 0.25
CA LEU A 92 20.79 13.39 0.23
C LEU A 92 20.14 13.40 -1.15
N HIS A 93 20.93 13.41 -2.22
CA HIS A 93 20.40 13.36 -3.58
C HIS A 93 19.69 12.02 -3.84
N ASP A 94 20.34 10.90 -3.55
CA ASP A 94 19.75 9.56 -3.71
C ASP A 94 18.50 9.41 -2.84
N ALA A 95 18.60 9.76 -1.55
CA ALA A 95 17.48 9.67 -0.63
C ALA A 95 16.30 10.50 -1.11
N ASN A 96 16.51 11.76 -1.52
CA ASN A 96 15.45 12.62 -2.02
C ASN A 96 14.82 12.07 -3.30
N HIS A 97 15.64 11.65 -4.27
CA HIS A 97 15.19 11.19 -5.57
C HIS A 97 14.41 9.86 -5.48
N GLN A 98 14.84 8.95 -4.62
CA GLN A 98 14.24 7.62 -4.45
C GLN A 98 13.22 7.57 -3.29
N ASN A 99 12.93 8.71 -2.66
CA ASN A 99 12.08 8.83 -1.47
C ASN A 99 12.46 7.85 -0.32
N ARG A 100 13.77 7.64 -0.10
CA ARG A 100 14.30 6.73 0.92
C ARG A 100 14.50 7.43 2.27
N SER A 101 14.51 6.66 3.35
CA SER A 101 15.00 7.11 4.67
C SER A 101 16.52 6.97 4.74
N ILE A 102 17.17 7.81 5.53
CA ILE A 102 18.62 7.83 5.74
C ILE A 102 18.93 7.35 7.14
N ILE A 103 19.88 6.42 7.26
CA ILE A 103 20.47 6.00 8.54
C ILE A 103 21.75 6.81 8.75
N THR A 104 21.70 7.74 9.72
CA THR A 104 22.80 8.64 10.07
C THR A 104 22.47 9.37 11.36
N ASN A 105 23.49 9.84 12.08
CA ASN A 105 23.35 10.82 13.15
C ASN A 105 23.58 12.26 12.69
N ASP A 106 24.00 12.48 11.44
CA ASP A 106 24.10 13.82 10.89
C ASP A 106 22.71 14.43 10.67
N THR A 107 22.62 15.72 10.94
CA THR A 107 21.42 16.53 10.72
C THR A 107 21.46 17.31 9.40
N TYR A 108 22.57 17.24 8.67
CA TYR A 108 22.80 17.86 7.37
C TYR A 108 22.37 19.33 7.31
N ARG A 109 22.74 20.12 8.33
CA ARG A 109 22.23 21.49 8.53
C ARG A 109 22.44 22.38 7.31
N ASP A 110 23.59 22.24 6.66
CA ASP A 110 24.00 23.04 5.50
C ASP A 110 23.14 22.76 4.25
N TYR A 111 22.37 21.68 4.25
CA TYR A 111 21.57 21.26 3.09
C TYR A 111 20.06 21.52 3.24
N LYS A 112 19.62 22.14 4.34
CA LYS A 112 18.20 22.40 4.62
C LYS A 112 17.52 23.27 3.57
N GLU A 113 18.24 24.22 2.98
CA GLU A 113 17.71 25.07 1.91
C GLU A 113 17.42 24.25 0.64
N LYS A 114 18.30 23.29 0.32
CA LYS A 114 18.16 22.43 -0.87
C LYS A 114 17.15 21.29 -0.66
N TYR A 115 17.05 20.78 0.56
CA TYR A 115 16.15 19.67 0.91
C TYR A 115 15.27 20.07 2.11
N PRO A 116 14.12 20.73 1.87
CA PRO A 116 13.28 21.29 2.93
C PRO A 116 12.78 20.27 3.97
N TRP A 117 12.65 19.00 3.60
CA TRP A 117 12.24 17.91 4.49
C TRP A 117 13.23 17.63 5.64
N LEU A 118 14.46 18.16 5.56
CA LEU A 118 15.43 18.15 6.67
C LEU A 118 15.12 19.19 7.76
N SER A 119 14.26 20.17 7.47
CA SER A 119 13.86 21.19 8.44
C SER A 119 12.79 20.71 9.40
N ASP A 120 12.06 19.65 9.03
CA ASP A 120 11.07 19.03 9.88
C ASP A 120 11.73 18.18 10.97
N LYS A 121 11.59 18.61 12.22
CA LYS A 121 12.11 17.89 13.40
C LYS A 121 11.48 16.51 13.57
N TYR A 122 10.28 16.30 13.04
CA TYR A 122 9.54 15.05 13.10
C TYR A 122 9.65 14.21 11.83
N THR A 123 10.59 14.55 10.94
CA THR A 123 10.79 13.81 9.69
C THR A 123 11.04 12.33 9.96
N ASP A 124 10.18 11.46 9.43
CA ASP A 124 10.36 10.00 9.52
C ASP A 124 11.50 9.48 8.61
N ARG A 125 12.16 10.40 7.89
CA ARG A 125 13.19 10.08 6.91
C ARG A 125 14.59 10.04 7.49
N LEU A 126 14.83 10.54 8.70
CA LEU A 126 16.12 10.40 9.39
C LEU A 126 15.99 9.36 10.51
N VAL A 127 16.78 8.29 10.40
CA VAL A 127 16.90 7.17 11.34
C VAL A 127 18.23 7.34 12.06
N GLN A 128 18.16 7.79 13.32
CA GLN A 128 19.33 8.05 14.15
C GLN A 128 19.64 6.84 15.02
N GLY A 129 20.92 6.64 15.34
CA GLY A 129 21.39 5.50 16.13
C GLY A 129 22.20 5.92 17.34
N ASN A 130 22.18 5.09 18.38
CA ASN A 130 23.00 5.25 19.56
C ASN A 130 23.58 3.90 19.98
N LEU A 131 24.90 3.82 20.12
CA LEU A 131 25.63 2.67 20.62
C LEU A 131 26.04 2.91 22.08
N GLN A 132 25.52 2.08 22.97
CA GLN A 132 25.85 2.11 24.38
C GLN A 132 27.15 1.33 24.66
N PRO A 133 27.87 1.65 25.76
CA PRO A 133 29.05 0.88 26.18
C PRO A 133 28.79 -0.62 26.43
N SER A 134 27.53 -1.00 26.68
CA SER A 134 27.11 -2.41 26.81
C SER A 134 27.14 -3.19 25.49
N GLY A 135 27.36 -2.51 24.35
CA GLY A 135 27.20 -3.07 23.01
C GLY A 135 25.74 -3.05 22.53
N LEU A 136 24.80 -2.52 23.31
CA LEU A 136 23.42 -2.32 22.84
C LEU A 136 23.38 -1.12 21.89
N MET A 137 22.90 -1.34 20.67
CA MET A 137 22.66 -0.32 19.67
C MET A 137 21.15 -0.11 19.52
N THR A 138 20.71 1.14 19.55
CA THR A 138 19.31 1.53 19.33
C THR A 138 19.20 2.41 18.09
N LEU A 139 18.35 2.05 17.14
CA LEU A 139 18.02 2.85 15.97
C LEU A 139 16.58 3.36 16.08
N GLU A 140 16.42 4.68 16.08
CA GLU A 140 15.12 5.32 16.16
C GLU A 140 14.30 5.07 14.90
N LYS A 141 13.00 4.82 15.04
CA LYS A 141 12.05 4.60 13.92
C LYS A 141 12.27 3.31 13.12
N LEU A 142 13.21 2.45 13.53
CA LEU A 142 13.28 1.06 13.08
C LEU A 142 12.47 0.16 14.04
N PRO A 143 11.49 -0.63 13.55
CA PRO A 143 10.68 -1.51 14.39
C PRO A 143 11.49 -2.56 15.17
N TYR A 144 12.63 -2.96 14.60
CA TYR A 144 13.60 -3.90 15.16
C TYR A 144 14.89 -3.17 15.59
N GLY A 145 14.79 -1.89 15.94
CA GLY A 145 15.93 -0.99 16.15
C GLY A 145 16.81 -1.32 17.37
N GLN A 146 16.45 -2.27 18.23
CA GLN A 146 17.31 -2.73 19.31
C GLN A 146 18.19 -3.89 18.83
N LEU A 147 19.46 -3.58 18.60
CA LEU A 147 20.45 -4.51 18.05
C LEU A 147 21.60 -4.71 19.03
N SER A 148 22.15 -5.92 19.09
CA SER A 148 23.38 -6.18 19.83
C SER A 148 24.58 -6.11 18.89
N LEU A 149 25.55 -5.26 19.22
CA LEU A 149 26.80 -5.15 18.50
C LEU A 149 27.51 -6.52 18.54
N ARG A 150 27.92 -7.00 17.36
CA ARG A 150 28.71 -8.22 17.23
C ARG A 150 30.15 -7.86 16.91
N TYR A 151 31.07 -8.36 17.74
CA TYR A 151 32.50 -8.08 17.62
C TYR A 151 33.24 -8.98 16.62
N ASP A 152 32.60 -10.08 16.18
CA ASP A 152 33.17 -10.97 15.17
C ASP A 152 32.88 -10.43 13.76
N THR A 153 33.81 -9.61 13.26
CA THR A 153 33.72 -8.97 11.94
C THR A 153 33.66 -10.01 10.81
N GLU A 154 34.42 -11.10 10.92
CA GLU A 154 34.48 -12.14 9.88
C GLU A 154 33.14 -12.88 9.77
N PHE A 155 32.57 -13.26 10.92
CA PHE A 155 31.23 -13.86 10.96
C PHE A 155 30.16 -12.92 10.37
N MET A 156 30.20 -11.64 10.74
CA MET A 156 29.23 -10.65 10.25
C MET A 156 29.34 -10.42 8.75
N LEU A 157 30.55 -10.34 8.20
CA LEU A 157 30.77 -10.26 6.76
C LEU A 157 30.23 -11.50 6.07
N LYS A 158 30.62 -12.71 6.53
CA LYS A 158 30.11 -13.96 5.96
C LYS A 158 28.59 -13.98 5.93
N ARG A 159 27.94 -13.60 7.03
CA ARG A 159 26.49 -13.52 7.14
C ARG A 159 25.88 -12.53 6.15
N LEU A 160 26.48 -11.34 6.01
CA LEU A 160 26.07 -10.34 5.03
C LEU A 160 26.12 -10.89 3.60
N TYR A 161 27.23 -11.53 3.21
CA TYR A 161 27.38 -12.12 1.87
C TYR A 161 26.37 -13.26 1.62
N GLU A 162 26.09 -14.11 2.61
CA GLU A 162 25.04 -15.13 2.51
C GLU A 162 23.67 -14.52 2.22
N LEU A 163 23.29 -13.46 2.95
CA LEU A 163 22.01 -12.76 2.77
C LEU A 163 21.93 -12.07 1.40
N LEU A 164 23.03 -11.46 0.95
CA LEU A 164 23.11 -10.84 -0.37
C LEU A 164 23.03 -11.88 -1.50
N ALA A 165 23.64 -13.05 -1.33
CA ALA A 165 23.60 -14.14 -2.30
C ALA A 165 22.19 -14.74 -2.46
N VAL A 166 21.45 -14.92 -1.35
CA VAL A 166 20.06 -15.40 -1.38
C VAL A 166 19.17 -14.47 -2.19
N ARG A 167 19.36 -13.15 -2.11
CA ARG A 167 18.61 -12.18 -2.93
C ARG A 167 19.00 -12.18 -4.40
N LYS A 168 20.23 -12.55 -4.74
CA LYS A 168 20.69 -12.72 -6.13
C LYS A 168 20.20 -14.03 -6.77
N ALA A 169 19.55 -14.92 -6.02
CA ALA A 169 18.99 -16.14 -6.60
C ALA A 169 18.00 -15.77 -7.73
N PRO A 170 18.14 -16.34 -8.94
CA PRO A 170 17.34 -15.95 -10.10
C PRO A 170 15.84 -16.13 -9.86
N GLU A 171 15.47 -17.09 -9.02
CA GLU A 171 14.09 -17.31 -8.58
C GLU A 171 13.53 -16.12 -7.76
N VAL A 172 14.32 -15.58 -6.82
CA VAL A 172 13.95 -14.41 -6.01
C VAL A 172 13.93 -13.14 -6.88
N SER A 173 14.88 -13.01 -7.80
CA SER A 173 14.93 -11.88 -8.75
C SER A 173 13.72 -11.82 -9.68
N GLU A 174 13.27 -12.98 -10.18
CA GLU A 174 12.08 -13.08 -11.02
C GLU A 174 10.80 -12.82 -10.21
N LEU A 175 10.72 -13.32 -8.97
CA LEU A 175 9.64 -12.98 -8.04
C LEU A 175 9.58 -11.47 -7.77
N ASP A 176 10.71 -10.80 -7.49
CA ASP A 176 10.76 -9.36 -7.27
C ASP A 176 10.33 -8.57 -8.52
N LYS A 177 10.68 -9.05 -9.71
CA LYS A 177 10.23 -8.46 -10.98
C LYS A 177 8.72 -8.56 -11.12
N GLN A 178 8.15 -9.73 -10.84
CA GLN A 178 6.69 -9.93 -10.86
C GLN A 178 6.00 -9.07 -9.79
N LEU A 179 6.60 -8.92 -8.61
CA LEU A 179 6.07 -8.11 -7.51
C LEU A 179 6.05 -6.63 -7.89
N ARG A 180 7.12 -6.11 -8.52
CA ARG A 180 7.16 -4.75 -9.07
C ARG A 180 6.12 -4.52 -10.16
N GLN A 181 5.96 -5.48 -11.09
CA GLN A 181 4.92 -5.39 -12.12
C GLN A 181 3.52 -5.32 -11.51
N ARG A 182 3.23 -6.16 -10.51
CA ARG A 182 1.94 -6.12 -9.81
C ARG A 182 1.73 -4.82 -9.04
N GLN A 183 2.77 -4.27 -8.40
CA GLN A 183 2.69 -2.98 -7.72
C GLN A 183 2.39 -1.84 -8.69
N GLN A 184 3.00 -1.86 -9.88
CA GLN A 184 2.72 -0.89 -10.91
C GLN A 184 1.27 -1.00 -11.41
N SER A 185 0.78 -2.22 -11.67
CA SER A 185 -0.63 -2.42 -12.03
C SER A 185 -1.60 -1.99 -10.94
N LEU A 186 -1.26 -2.17 -9.66
CA LEU A 186 -2.06 -1.67 -8.54
C LEU A 186 -2.10 -0.13 -8.51
N ALA A 187 -0.97 0.54 -8.74
CA ALA A 187 -0.92 1.99 -8.80
C ALA A 187 -1.78 2.55 -9.94
N GLU A 188 -1.76 1.92 -11.11
CA GLU A 188 -2.63 2.28 -12.24
C GLU A 188 -4.12 2.09 -11.92
N ILE A 189 -4.48 1.03 -11.18
CA ILE A 189 -5.85 0.80 -10.72
C ILE A 189 -6.28 1.88 -9.72
N ASP A 190 -5.41 2.25 -8.78
CA ASP A 190 -5.69 3.28 -7.77
C ASP A 190 -5.88 4.66 -8.43
N GLU A 191 -5.06 4.99 -9.43
CA GLU A 191 -5.21 6.22 -10.21
C GLU A 191 -6.58 6.25 -10.92
N HIS A 192 -6.95 5.16 -11.59
CA HIS A 192 -8.29 5.05 -12.21
C HIS A 192 -9.44 5.10 -11.20
N LEU A 193 -9.27 4.56 -9.99
CA LEU A 193 -10.25 4.68 -8.92
C LEU A 193 -10.41 6.14 -8.48
N GLN A 194 -9.31 6.87 -8.28
CA GLN A 194 -9.34 8.30 -7.92
C GLN A 194 -10.01 9.16 -9.00
N GLU A 195 -9.71 8.90 -10.28
CA GLU A 195 -10.38 9.56 -11.40
C GLU A 195 -11.90 9.31 -11.36
N LYS A 196 -12.32 8.05 -11.14
CA LYS A 196 -13.73 7.68 -11.07
C LYS A 196 -14.43 8.27 -9.86
N GLU A 197 -13.79 8.32 -8.70
CA GLU A 197 -14.34 9.01 -7.53
C GLU A 197 -14.54 10.50 -7.79
N THR A 198 -13.58 11.14 -8.46
CA THR A 198 -13.67 12.56 -8.80
C THR A 198 -14.84 12.81 -9.77
N GLN A 199 -15.01 11.94 -10.77
CA GLN A 199 -16.16 11.97 -11.68
C GLN A 199 -17.49 11.79 -10.92
N TYR A 200 -17.55 10.85 -9.97
CA TYR A 200 -18.76 10.60 -9.18
C TYR A 200 -19.13 11.77 -8.27
N ARG A 201 -18.14 12.42 -7.64
CA ARG A 201 -18.37 13.65 -6.84
C ARG A 201 -18.90 14.80 -7.70
N LEU A 202 -18.42 14.92 -8.93
CA LEU A 202 -18.91 15.93 -9.87
C LEU A 202 -20.39 15.68 -10.22
N LEU A 203 -20.74 14.43 -10.51
CA LEU A 203 -22.12 14.01 -10.79
C LEU A 203 -23.07 14.27 -9.60
N ILE A 204 -22.64 13.98 -8.37
CA ILE A 204 -23.44 14.29 -7.16
C ILE A 204 -23.74 15.80 -7.08
N THR A 205 -22.73 16.64 -7.32
CA THR A 205 -22.91 18.10 -7.32
C THR A 205 -23.92 18.53 -8.38
N GLN A 206 -23.82 17.98 -9.59
CA GLN A 206 -24.76 18.27 -10.69
C GLN A 206 -26.19 17.84 -10.37
N ILE A 207 -26.38 16.68 -9.72
CA ILE A 207 -27.70 16.22 -9.26
C ILE A 207 -28.27 17.22 -8.25
N GLY A 208 -27.46 17.66 -7.28
CA GLY A 208 -27.90 18.66 -6.29
C GLY A 208 -28.34 19.99 -6.91
N ASP A 209 -27.63 20.47 -7.93
CA ASP A 209 -28.02 21.69 -8.65
C ASP A 209 -29.32 21.52 -9.44
N LEU A 210 -29.53 20.35 -10.07
CA LEU A 210 -30.78 20.04 -10.76
C LEU A 210 -31.96 19.95 -9.78
N GLU A 211 -31.77 19.37 -8.60
CA GLU A 211 -32.79 19.33 -7.56
C GLU A 211 -33.20 20.73 -7.10
N ARG A 212 -32.25 21.66 -6.94
CA ARG A 212 -32.56 23.08 -6.66
C ARG A 212 -33.37 23.71 -7.77
N GLN A 213 -32.97 23.51 -9.04
CA GLN A 213 -33.72 24.04 -10.19
C GLN A 213 -35.15 23.48 -10.26
N LYS A 214 -35.33 22.20 -9.90
CA LYS A 214 -36.65 21.56 -9.84
C LYS A 214 -37.56 22.23 -8.81
N GLU A 215 -37.00 22.56 -7.65
CA GLU A 215 -37.76 23.20 -6.57
C GLU A 215 -38.12 24.65 -6.94
N GLU A 216 -37.21 25.38 -7.57
CA GLU A 216 -37.49 26.72 -8.08
C GLU A 216 -38.61 26.72 -9.13
N LEU A 217 -38.61 25.75 -10.05
CA LEU A 217 -39.72 25.57 -11.00
C LEU A 217 -41.04 25.23 -10.33
N ARG A 218 -41.04 24.45 -9.24
CA ARG A 218 -42.26 24.17 -8.47
C ARG A 218 -42.82 25.44 -7.84
N ASN A 219 -41.96 26.28 -7.27
CA ASN A 219 -42.35 27.56 -6.70
C ASN A 219 -42.94 28.49 -7.77
N GLN A 220 -42.29 28.60 -8.93
CA GLN A 220 -42.83 29.35 -10.07
C GLN A 220 -44.17 28.81 -10.55
N THR A 221 -44.35 27.48 -10.56
CA THR A 221 -45.63 26.86 -10.94
C THR A 221 -46.73 27.20 -9.95
N ALA A 222 -46.44 27.19 -8.65
CA ALA A 222 -47.38 27.59 -7.61
C ALA A 222 -47.79 29.07 -7.76
N GLU A 223 -46.82 29.96 -8.03
CA GLU A 223 -47.07 31.37 -8.29
C GLU A 223 -47.94 31.58 -9.53
N ARG A 224 -47.65 30.88 -10.65
CA ARG A 224 -48.49 30.92 -11.86
C ARG A 224 -49.92 30.47 -11.61
N VAL A 225 -50.13 29.47 -10.76
CA VAL A 225 -51.48 29.02 -10.38
C VAL A 225 -52.20 30.10 -9.56
N SER A 226 -51.49 30.78 -8.65
CA SER A 226 -52.05 31.91 -7.89
C SER A 226 -52.45 33.07 -8.80
N LEU A 227 -51.57 33.51 -9.69
CA LEU A 227 -51.83 34.58 -10.65
C LEU A 227 -52.99 34.23 -11.60
N ARG A 228 -53.13 32.96 -12.00
CA ARG A 228 -54.27 32.52 -12.81
C ARG A 228 -55.61 32.72 -12.10
N LYS A 229 -55.68 32.39 -10.80
CA LYS A 229 -56.91 32.64 -10.01
C LYS A 229 -57.24 34.12 -9.97
N GLU A 230 -56.24 34.97 -9.78
CA GLU A 230 -56.41 36.42 -9.75
C GLU A 230 -56.89 36.99 -11.09
N ILE A 231 -56.37 36.45 -12.22
CA ILE A 231 -56.88 36.76 -13.56
C ILE A 231 -58.34 36.33 -13.73
N ASP A 232 -58.71 35.13 -13.28
CA ASP A 232 -60.08 34.64 -13.37
C ASP A 232 -61.05 35.52 -12.55
N GLU A 233 -60.64 35.93 -11.35
CA GLU A 233 -61.38 36.85 -10.47
C GLU A 233 -61.59 38.22 -11.15
N LEU A 234 -60.50 38.82 -11.65
CA LEU A 234 -60.55 40.09 -12.38
C LEU A 234 -61.39 39.99 -13.65
N THR A 235 -61.32 38.86 -14.36
CA THR A 235 -62.15 38.61 -15.55
C THR A 235 -63.64 38.56 -15.18
N SER A 236 -63.98 37.95 -14.05
CA SER A 236 -65.36 37.93 -13.54
C SER A 236 -65.84 39.36 -13.21
N GLN A 237 -65.04 40.13 -12.47
CA GLN A 237 -65.33 41.54 -12.16
C GLN A 237 -65.46 42.41 -13.41
N LEU A 238 -64.63 42.17 -14.42
CA LEU A 238 -64.67 42.88 -15.70
C LEU A 238 -65.94 42.53 -16.48
N ASN A 239 -66.39 41.28 -16.45
CA ASN A 239 -67.65 40.89 -17.06
C ASN A 239 -68.87 41.50 -16.34
N GLU A 240 -68.85 41.57 -15.02
CA GLU A 240 -69.90 42.23 -14.22
C GLU A 240 -69.97 43.74 -14.47
N THR A 241 -68.81 44.41 -14.48
CA THR A 241 -68.73 45.85 -14.82
C THR A 241 -69.11 46.09 -16.27
N ARG A 242 -68.72 45.22 -17.21
CA ARG A 242 -69.14 45.27 -18.61
C ARG A 242 -70.65 45.11 -18.74
N ALA A 243 -71.27 44.16 -18.04
CA ALA A 243 -72.72 44.00 -18.02
C ALA A 243 -73.41 45.24 -17.44
N SER A 244 -72.89 45.79 -16.34
CA SER A 244 -73.38 47.01 -15.70
C SER A 244 -73.24 48.24 -16.62
N LEU A 245 -72.12 48.38 -17.33
CA LEU A 245 -71.88 49.44 -18.32
C LEU A 245 -72.77 49.29 -19.55
N LYS A 246 -73.01 48.06 -20.02
CA LYS A 246 -73.93 47.76 -21.14
C LYS A 246 -75.38 48.13 -20.80
N VAL A 247 -75.74 48.09 -19.52
CA VAL A 247 -77.03 48.55 -18.98
C VAL A 247 -77.05 50.08 -18.81
N LEU A 248 -75.91 50.71 -18.50
CA LEU A 248 -75.84 52.14 -18.19
C LEU A 248 -75.66 53.06 -19.41
N TYR A 249 -74.88 52.69 -20.43
CA TYR A 249 -74.58 53.59 -21.55
C TYR A 249 -74.28 52.87 -22.87
N GLY A 250 -75.04 53.20 -23.92
CA GLY A 250 -74.50 53.17 -25.28
C GLY A 250 -73.67 54.44 -25.50
N ILE A 251 -72.35 54.33 -25.70
CA ILE A 251 -71.46 55.16 -26.54
C ILE A 251 -69.96 54.88 -26.22
N ARG A 252 -69.21 54.58 -27.30
CA ARG A 252 -67.77 54.78 -27.63
C ARG A 252 -66.73 54.87 -26.50
N ASP A 253 -65.96 53.78 -26.29
CA ASP A 253 -64.49 53.72 -26.42
C ASP A 253 -63.91 52.28 -26.24
N PHE A 254 -64.65 51.25 -26.69
CA PHE A 254 -64.30 49.84 -26.42
C PHE A 254 -63.07 49.34 -27.18
N ASP A 255 -62.82 49.88 -28.39
CA ASP A 255 -61.82 49.34 -29.31
C ASP A 255 -60.39 49.52 -28.77
N SER A 256 -60.12 50.60 -28.03
CA SER A 256 -58.80 50.87 -27.44
C SER A 256 -58.46 49.88 -26.32
N VAL A 257 -59.43 49.66 -25.41
CA VAL A 257 -59.28 48.70 -24.30
C VAL A 257 -59.21 47.28 -24.82
N GLU A 258 -60.01 46.94 -25.83
CA GLU A 258 -59.99 45.62 -26.47
C GLU A 258 -58.63 45.33 -27.12
N LYS A 259 -58.04 46.32 -27.82
CA LYS A 259 -56.72 46.18 -28.43
C LYS A 259 -55.62 45.99 -27.38
N GLU A 260 -55.62 46.76 -26.30
CA GLU A 260 -54.64 46.61 -25.22
C GLU A 260 -54.75 45.23 -24.55
N MET A 261 -55.98 44.73 -24.34
CA MET A 261 -56.21 43.40 -23.80
C MET A 261 -55.77 42.28 -24.76
N GLN A 262 -56.00 42.45 -26.07
CA GLN A 262 -55.55 41.48 -27.08
C GLN A 262 -54.03 41.40 -27.16
N GLU A 263 -53.32 42.54 -27.05
CA GLU A 263 -51.85 42.56 -27.00
C GLU A 263 -51.33 41.84 -25.75
N LYS A 264 -51.91 42.10 -24.57
CA LYS A 264 -51.55 41.39 -23.32
C LYS A 264 -51.82 39.89 -23.42
N LEU A 265 -52.95 39.48 -24.00
CA LEU A 265 -53.28 38.08 -24.26
C LEU A 265 -52.29 37.40 -25.22
N SER A 266 -51.86 38.10 -26.26
CA SER A 266 -50.88 37.57 -27.22
C SER A 266 -49.52 37.32 -26.56
N LYS A 267 -49.08 38.23 -25.70
CA LYS A 267 -47.83 38.11 -24.94
C LYS A 267 -47.88 36.95 -23.94
N LEU A 268 -48.96 36.86 -23.17
CA LEU A 268 -49.17 35.75 -22.23
C LEU A 268 -49.20 34.37 -22.92
N LYS A 269 -49.79 34.27 -24.13
CA LYS A 269 -49.78 33.03 -24.91
C LYS A 269 -48.36 32.64 -25.36
N SER A 270 -47.56 33.62 -25.80
CA SER A 270 -46.15 33.40 -26.16
C SER A 270 -45.36 32.87 -24.95
N ASP A 271 -45.51 33.52 -23.79
CA ASP A 271 -44.81 33.13 -22.57
C ASP A 271 -45.21 31.73 -22.09
N ILE A 272 -46.49 31.36 -22.20
CA ILE A 272 -46.96 30.00 -21.92
C ILE A 272 -46.27 28.98 -22.83
N THR A 273 -46.21 29.25 -24.13
CA THR A 273 -45.60 28.34 -25.11
C THR A 273 -44.11 28.13 -24.84
N CYS A 274 -43.40 29.20 -24.48
CA CYS A 274 -41.98 29.13 -24.10
C CYS A 274 -41.77 28.23 -22.87
N LEU A 275 -42.59 28.43 -21.83
CA LEU A 275 -42.51 27.65 -20.59
C LEU A 275 -42.89 26.18 -20.77
N GLU A 276 -43.83 25.86 -21.67
CA GLU A 276 -44.19 24.48 -22.00
C GLU A 276 -43.05 23.73 -22.70
N ASN A 277 -42.30 24.43 -23.56
CA ASN A 277 -41.13 23.86 -24.23
C ASN A 277 -40.00 23.59 -23.23
N ASP A 278 -39.67 24.56 -22.38
CA ASP A 278 -38.64 24.39 -21.33
C ASP A 278 -39.00 23.25 -20.36
N TYR A 279 -40.26 23.14 -19.96
CA TYR A 279 -40.73 22.02 -19.15
C TYR A 279 -40.54 20.66 -19.85
N ARG A 280 -40.82 20.59 -21.15
CA ARG A 280 -40.68 19.36 -21.94
C ARG A 280 -39.22 18.93 -22.05
N GLU A 281 -38.31 19.86 -22.32
CA GLU A 281 -36.87 19.61 -22.38
C GLU A 281 -36.32 19.13 -21.04
N LYS A 282 -36.69 19.81 -19.95
CA LYS A 282 -36.29 19.40 -18.60
C LYS A 282 -36.82 18.03 -18.24
N LYS A 283 -38.09 17.73 -18.55
CA LYS A 283 -38.68 16.41 -18.32
C LYS A 283 -37.92 15.31 -19.06
N GLN A 284 -37.52 15.55 -20.30
CA GLN A 284 -36.74 14.59 -21.09
C GLN A 284 -35.33 14.40 -20.50
N ARG A 285 -34.69 15.49 -20.05
CA ARG A 285 -33.40 15.43 -19.36
C ARG A 285 -33.46 14.62 -18.07
N TYR A 286 -34.51 14.77 -17.25
CA TYR A 286 -34.71 13.97 -16.04
C TYR A 286 -34.88 12.48 -16.36
N ALA A 287 -35.61 12.13 -17.43
CA ALA A 287 -35.76 10.73 -17.82
C ALA A 287 -34.42 10.09 -18.22
N ASN A 288 -33.56 10.84 -18.90
CA ASN A 288 -32.23 10.35 -19.27
C ASN A 288 -31.33 10.15 -18.05
N LEU A 289 -31.35 11.08 -17.09
CA LEU A 289 -30.56 10.97 -15.86
C LEU A 289 -31.04 9.82 -14.96
N ASP A 290 -32.35 9.57 -14.89
CA ASP A 290 -32.90 8.41 -14.16
C ASP A 290 -32.43 7.09 -14.78
N LEU A 291 -32.36 7.01 -16.11
CA LEU A 291 -31.82 5.84 -16.81
C LEU A 291 -30.33 5.64 -16.51
N GLU A 292 -29.55 6.72 -16.54
CA GLU A 292 -28.12 6.68 -16.24
C GLU A 292 -27.85 6.27 -14.78
N ALA A 293 -28.61 6.81 -13.83
CA ALA A 293 -28.55 6.43 -12.42
C ALA A 293 -28.84 4.93 -12.20
N LYS A 294 -29.83 4.39 -12.92
CA LYS A 294 -30.14 2.94 -12.89
C LYS A 294 -28.99 2.09 -13.44
N GLN A 295 -28.33 2.54 -14.50
CA GLN A 295 -27.15 1.86 -15.06
C GLN A 295 -25.99 1.84 -14.06
N TYR A 296 -25.69 2.98 -13.41
CA TYR A 296 -24.65 3.03 -12.38
C TYR A 296 -24.99 2.14 -11.18
N GLN A 297 -26.24 2.11 -10.74
CA GLN A 297 -26.68 1.25 -9.64
C GLN A 297 -26.47 -0.24 -9.95
N ALA A 298 -26.72 -0.65 -11.20
CA ALA A 298 -26.46 -2.02 -11.64
C ALA A 298 -24.96 -2.38 -11.57
N VAL A 299 -24.08 -1.48 -12.02
CA VAL A 299 -22.62 -1.66 -11.96
C VAL A 299 -22.13 -1.76 -10.51
N ILE A 300 -22.63 -0.92 -9.61
CA ILE A 300 -22.28 -0.97 -8.18
C ILE A 300 -22.69 -2.31 -7.58
N THR A 301 -23.90 -2.79 -7.91
CA THR A 301 -24.41 -4.08 -7.41
C THR A 301 -23.51 -5.23 -7.88
N GLN A 302 -23.16 -5.26 -9.17
CA GLN A 302 -22.26 -6.28 -9.72
C GLN A 302 -20.88 -6.28 -9.06
N LYS A 303 -20.30 -5.09 -8.78
CA LYS A 303 -19.02 -4.98 -8.09
C LYS A 303 -19.08 -5.48 -6.65
N LYS A 304 -20.16 -5.19 -5.92
CA LYS A 304 -20.36 -5.70 -4.55
C LYS A 304 -20.45 -7.22 -4.51
N GLU A 305 -21.20 -7.82 -5.44
CA GLU A 305 -21.30 -9.28 -5.54
C GLU A 305 -19.95 -9.93 -5.83
N ALA A 306 -19.13 -9.31 -6.71
CA ALA A 306 -17.78 -9.78 -7.00
C ALA A 306 -16.85 -9.69 -5.79
N GLU A 307 -16.91 -8.59 -5.03
CA GLU A 307 -16.12 -8.41 -3.81
C GLU A 307 -16.50 -9.44 -2.73
N GLU A 308 -17.81 -9.68 -2.52
CA GLU A 308 -18.29 -10.70 -1.60
C GLU A 308 -17.88 -12.12 -2.00
N ALA A 309 -17.82 -12.40 -3.31
CA ALA A 309 -17.34 -13.69 -3.83
C ALA A 309 -15.83 -13.86 -3.53
N TYR A 310 -15.03 -12.82 -3.76
CA TYR A 310 -13.60 -12.83 -3.47
C TYR A 310 -13.31 -12.98 -1.97
N GLN A 311 -14.07 -12.29 -1.10
CA GLN A 311 -13.92 -12.46 0.35
C GLN A 311 -14.29 -13.87 0.83
N ARG A 312 -15.28 -14.50 0.20
CA ARG A 312 -15.61 -15.92 0.45
C ARG A 312 -14.46 -16.85 0.06
N GLU A 313 -13.83 -16.62 -1.08
CA GLU A 313 -12.68 -17.39 -1.54
C GLU A 313 -11.49 -17.26 -0.57
N LEU A 314 -11.11 -16.04 -0.19
CA LEU A 314 -10.07 -15.79 0.81
C LEU A 314 -10.37 -16.45 2.16
N SER A 315 -11.63 -16.43 2.60
CA SER A 315 -12.05 -17.10 3.83
C SER A 315 -11.85 -18.62 3.76
N ASN A 316 -12.20 -19.22 2.61
CA ASN A 316 -12.00 -20.65 2.36
C ASN A 316 -10.51 -21.00 2.33
N GLU A 317 -9.66 -20.20 1.66
CA GLU A 317 -8.21 -20.39 1.65
C GLU A 317 -7.62 -20.30 3.06
N ARG A 318 -8.01 -19.30 3.86
CA ARG A 318 -7.58 -19.17 5.26
C ARG A 318 -7.99 -20.39 6.09
N ALA A 319 -9.19 -20.92 5.86
CA ALA A 319 -9.64 -22.14 6.53
C ALA A 319 -8.80 -23.36 6.12
N CYS A 320 -8.46 -23.50 4.84
CA CYS A 320 -7.56 -24.54 4.33
C CYS A 320 -6.16 -24.44 4.96
N ILE A 321 -5.58 -23.23 5.01
CA ILE A 321 -4.27 -22.98 5.65
C ILE A 321 -4.31 -23.39 7.12
N LYS A 322 -5.35 -22.98 7.87
CA LYS A 322 -5.49 -23.37 9.28
C LYS A 322 -5.59 -24.89 9.47
N LYS A 323 -6.34 -25.59 8.61
CA LYS A 323 -6.40 -27.06 8.63
C LYS A 323 -5.04 -27.69 8.36
N ALA A 324 -4.29 -27.16 7.39
CA ALA A 324 -2.97 -27.64 7.03
C ALA A 324 -1.95 -27.39 8.16
N GLN A 325 -1.97 -26.20 8.79
CA GLN A 325 -1.17 -25.89 9.97
C GLN A 325 -1.47 -26.85 11.13
N LEU A 326 -2.75 -27.16 11.39
CA LEU A 326 -3.14 -28.12 12.43
C LEU A 326 -2.64 -29.53 12.12
N ALA A 327 -2.74 -29.97 10.86
CA ALA A 327 -2.26 -31.28 10.42
C ALA A 327 -0.74 -31.42 10.59
N ILE A 328 0.01 -30.40 10.16
CA ILE A 328 1.47 -30.35 10.33
C ILE A 328 1.83 -30.35 11.81
N SER A 329 1.17 -29.52 12.63
CA SER A 329 1.44 -29.43 14.07
C SER A 329 1.23 -30.78 14.78
N LYS A 330 0.17 -31.51 14.44
CA LYS A 330 -0.10 -32.87 14.94
C LYS A 330 0.95 -33.88 14.46
N PHE A 331 1.31 -33.84 13.18
CA PHE A 331 2.35 -34.71 12.63
C PHE A 331 3.70 -34.47 13.32
N LEU A 332 4.01 -33.22 13.67
CA LEU A 332 5.26 -32.85 14.33
C LEU A 332 5.28 -33.11 15.84
N GLU A 333 4.12 -33.34 16.47
CA GLU A 333 3.98 -33.52 17.92
C GLU A 333 4.89 -34.62 18.52
N PRO A 334 5.03 -35.82 17.91
CA PRO A 334 5.93 -36.85 18.42
C PRO A 334 7.42 -36.49 18.34
N TYR A 335 7.78 -35.46 17.55
CA TYR A 335 9.16 -35.06 17.30
C TYR A 335 9.59 -33.82 18.09
N ARG A 336 8.74 -33.28 18.98
CA ARG A 336 9.05 -32.09 19.80
C ARG A 336 10.30 -32.22 20.69
N SER A 337 10.76 -33.44 20.97
CA SER A 337 11.98 -33.69 21.76
C SER A 337 13.27 -33.62 20.92
N TRP A 338 13.17 -33.56 19.60
CA TRP A 338 14.32 -33.34 18.72
C TRP A 338 14.70 -31.85 18.72
N PRO A 339 15.98 -31.49 18.49
CA PRO A 339 16.48 -30.11 18.46
C PRO A 339 16.04 -29.39 17.17
N ILE A 340 14.78 -29.57 16.78
CA ILE A 340 14.10 -28.70 15.83
C ILE A 340 13.62 -27.54 16.69
N ASP A 341 14.39 -26.46 16.63
CA ASP A 341 14.02 -25.07 16.93
C ASP A 341 12.62 -24.93 17.58
N ARG A 342 12.57 -24.71 18.90
CA ARG A 342 11.33 -24.63 19.71
C ARG A 342 10.39 -23.49 19.27
N ASP A 343 10.81 -22.70 18.29
CA ASP A 343 10.18 -21.48 17.80
C ASP A 343 9.43 -21.69 16.47
N PHE A 344 9.03 -22.93 16.14
CA PHE A 344 8.08 -23.16 15.04
C PHE A 344 6.67 -22.68 15.43
N ASP A 345 6.42 -21.39 15.24
CA ASP A 345 5.15 -20.72 15.56
C ASP A 345 4.13 -20.75 14.40
N GLY A 346 4.56 -21.20 13.21
CA GLY A 346 3.73 -21.26 12.00
C GLY A 346 3.41 -19.90 11.39
N SER A 347 4.15 -18.84 11.75
CA SER A 347 3.88 -17.45 11.34
C SER A 347 4.04 -17.18 9.85
N SER A 348 4.82 -17.99 9.12
CA SER A 348 4.80 -17.99 7.65
C SER A 348 4.90 -19.41 7.08
N TRP A 349 3.92 -19.74 6.22
CA TRP A 349 3.80 -21.06 5.59
C TRP A 349 5.05 -21.41 4.77
N ASP A 350 5.66 -20.43 4.11
CA ASP A 350 6.86 -20.65 3.29
C ASP A 350 8.09 -21.00 4.13
N ILE A 351 8.26 -20.37 5.30
CA ILE A 351 9.33 -20.73 6.24
C ILE A 351 9.07 -22.11 6.82
N ALA A 352 7.80 -22.43 7.13
CA ALA A 352 7.41 -23.73 7.64
C ALA A 352 7.69 -24.86 6.64
N VAL A 353 7.29 -24.68 5.38
CA VAL A 353 7.56 -25.62 4.29
C VAL A 353 9.06 -25.77 4.07
N LYS A 354 9.82 -24.68 4.02
CA LYS A 354 11.28 -24.73 3.82
C LYS A 354 12.01 -25.41 4.97
N LYS A 355 11.60 -25.17 6.23
CA LYS A 355 12.15 -25.87 7.40
C LYS A 355 11.80 -27.36 7.37
N LEU A 356 10.58 -27.72 6.96
CA LEU A 356 10.16 -29.10 6.75
C LEU A 356 10.97 -29.78 5.65
N GLU A 357 11.18 -29.12 4.52
CA GLU A 357 12.03 -29.63 3.42
C GLU A 357 13.46 -29.90 3.91
N ILE A 358 14.08 -28.96 4.64
CA ILE A 358 15.42 -29.15 5.22
C ILE A 358 15.43 -30.31 6.23
N PHE A 359 14.38 -30.43 7.05
CA PHE A 359 14.25 -31.51 8.01
C PHE A 359 14.15 -32.86 7.30
N PHE A 360 13.32 -32.98 6.27
CA PHE A 360 13.09 -34.22 5.54
C PHE A 360 14.22 -34.61 4.60
N ASP A 361 14.98 -33.64 4.08
CA ASP A 361 16.20 -33.92 3.30
C ASP A 361 17.25 -34.65 4.14
N LYS A 362 17.29 -34.34 5.45
CA LYS A 362 18.23 -34.92 6.42
C LYS A 362 17.67 -36.10 7.21
N THR A 363 16.36 -36.36 7.11
CA THR A 363 15.66 -37.29 8.01
C THR A 363 14.75 -38.20 7.20
N ARG A 364 15.05 -39.50 7.17
CA ARG A 364 14.15 -40.48 6.56
C ARG A 364 13.07 -40.92 7.54
N ILE A 365 11.83 -40.99 7.05
CA ILE A 365 10.66 -41.38 7.83
C ILE A 365 10.07 -42.66 7.25
N CYS A 366 9.68 -43.58 8.13
CA CYS A 366 8.98 -44.80 7.74
C CYS A 366 7.57 -44.50 7.20
N THR A 367 7.26 -44.96 5.99
CA THR A 367 5.93 -44.79 5.37
C THR A 367 4.79 -45.54 6.05
N HIS A 368 5.09 -46.43 7.01
CA HIS A 368 4.08 -47.25 7.68
C HIS A 368 3.86 -46.89 9.16
N CYS A 369 4.94 -46.68 9.92
CA CYS A 369 4.86 -46.39 11.35
C CYS A 369 5.31 -44.98 11.72
N TYR A 370 5.69 -44.17 10.72
CA TYR A 370 6.02 -42.75 10.88
C TYR A 370 7.12 -42.48 11.89
N GLU A 371 8.16 -43.32 11.89
CA GLU A 371 9.32 -43.09 12.74
C GLU A 371 10.54 -42.63 11.97
N ILE A 372 11.30 -41.76 12.64
CA ILE A 372 12.58 -41.25 12.17
C ILE A 372 13.63 -42.35 12.31
N SER A 373 14.36 -42.61 11.23
CA SER A 373 15.58 -43.41 11.26
C SER A 373 16.78 -42.50 10.99
N PRO A 374 17.56 -42.11 12.03
CA PRO A 374 18.73 -41.25 11.85
C PRO A 374 19.90 -41.92 11.14
N PHE A 375 19.92 -43.25 11.08
CA PHE A 375 21.02 -44.03 10.52
C PHE A 375 20.57 -44.78 9.26
N ASP A 376 21.31 -44.58 8.17
CA ASP A 376 20.99 -45.04 6.82
C ASP A 376 21.70 -46.38 6.55
N GLU A 377 21.15 -47.48 7.08
CA GLU A 377 21.70 -48.83 6.80
C GLU A 377 20.74 -49.74 6.02
N GLY A 378 19.53 -49.29 5.66
CA GLY A 378 18.63 -50.09 4.81
C GLY A 378 17.33 -49.41 4.37
N ARG A 379 16.73 -49.92 3.28
CA ARG A 379 15.44 -49.41 2.75
C ARG A 379 14.23 -49.70 3.63
N LYS A 380 14.34 -50.63 4.59
CA LYS A 380 13.23 -51.05 5.47
C LYS A 380 13.38 -50.43 6.86
N CYS A 381 12.27 -49.97 7.42
CA CYS A 381 12.23 -49.44 8.77
C CYS A 381 12.61 -50.51 9.80
N SER A 382 13.67 -50.24 10.57
CA SER A 382 14.18 -51.14 11.62
C SER A 382 13.17 -51.42 12.74
N ARG A 383 12.22 -50.50 13.00
CA ARG A 383 11.25 -50.66 14.09
C ARG A 383 10.01 -51.47 13.72
N CYS A 384 9.40 -51.20 12.56
CA CYS A 384 8.16 -51.91 12.17
C CYS A 384 8.40 -53.02 11.14
N ASN A 385 9.56 -53.05 10.50
CA ASN A 385 9.97 -53.99 9.45
C ASN A 385 9.03 -54.08 8.22
N LYS A 386 8.01 -53.22 8.15
CA LYS A 386 6.95 -53.19 7.13
C LYS A 386 7.04 -51.99 6.20
N GLY A 387 7.41 -50.82 6.72
CA GLY A 387 7.48 -49.58 5.96
C GLY A 387 8.82 -49.35 5.29
N ILE A 388 8.79 -48.59 4.20
CA ILE A 388 9.98 -48.12 3.48
C ILE A 388 10.36 -46.77 4.09
N LEU A 389 11.66 -46.53 4.27
CA LEU A 389 12.15 -45.22 4.68
C LEU A 389 12.16 -44.28 3.48
N THR A 390 11.45 -43.16 3.57
CA THR A 390 11.39 -42.15 2.51
C THR A 390 11.86 -40.79 3.03
N SER A 391 12.55 -40.06 2.15
CA SER A 391 12.81 -38.62 2.27
C SER A 391 12.11 -37.84 1.15
N ASN A 392 11.26 -38.52 0.36
CA ASN A 392 10.55 -37.89 -0.75
C ASN A 392 9.45 -36.96 -0.20
N PRO A 393 9.49 -35.65 -0.51
CA PRO A 393 8.50 -34.69 -0.01
C PRO A 393 7.06 -35.07 -0.34
N LYS A 394 6.79 -35.72 -1.48
CA LYS A 394 5.44 -36.14 -1.88
C LYS A 394 4.88 -37.26 -1.00
N ASP A 395 5.72 -38.23 -0.65
CA ASP A 395 5.32 -39.34 0.22
C ASP A 395 5.10 -38.85 1.66
N ILE A 396 5.94 -37.91 2.09
CA ILE A 396 5.83 -37.28 3.41
C ILE A 396 4.57 -36.41 3.51
N TRP A 397 4.24 -35.66 2.45
CA TRP A 397 3.00 -34.89 2.41
C TRP A 397 1.77 -35.78 2.50
N LYS A 398 1.79 -36.95 1.84
CA LYS A 398 0.73 -37.95 1.97
C LYS A 398 0.58 -38.46 3.41
N ILE A 399 1.70 -38.69 4.11
CA ILE A 399 1.70 -39.08 5.53
C ILE A 399 1.12 -37.97 6.40
N ILE A 400 1.50 -36.70 6.19
CA ILE A 400 0.98 -35.55 6.93
C ILE A 400 -0.54 -35.43 6.74
N LEU A 401 -1.03 -35.62 5.51
CA LEU A 401 -2.46 -35.63 5.19
C LEU A 401 -3.20 -36.81 5.84
N ASP A 402 -2.58 -38.00 5.90
CA ASP A 402 -3.15 -39.18 6.57
C ASP A 402 -3.24 -39.01 8.10
N CYS A 403 -2.36 -38.19 8.69
CA CYS A 403 -2.39 -37.81 10.11
C CYS A 403 -3.30 -36.61 10.43
N ALA A 404 -3.84 -35.92 9.41
CA ALA A 404 -4.72 -34.79 9.60
C ALA A 404 -6.08 -35.25 10.19
N PRO A 405 -6.69 -34.49 11.12
CA PRO A 405 -8.07 -34.74 11.53
C PRO A 405 -8.98 -34.60 10.30
N LYS A 406 -9.79 -35.63 10.02
CA LYS A 406 -10.78 -35.62 8.94
C LYS A 406 -11.90 -34.63 9.20
#